data_AF-A0A2C9KP52-F1
#
_entry.id   AF-A0A2C9KP52-F1
#
_cell.length_a   1.000
_cell.length_b   1.000
_cell.length_c   1.000
_cell.angle_alpha   90.00
_cell.angle_beta   90.00
_cell.angle_gamma   90.00
#
_symmetry.space_group_name_H-M   'P 1'
#
loop_
_entity.id
_entity.type
_entity.pdbx_description
1 polymer ?
#
loop_
_entity_poly.entity_id
_entity_poly.type
_entity_poly.pdbx_seq_one_letter_code
_entity_poly.pdbx_strand_id
1 'polypeptide(L)'
;MSSYLTLADIASKLHSLEDIEKSLQKLIAEIQAAKKIGETWLQTRDESTYTEIKEFLVGRTSEILQTCFSVGSQSINQSSETTTLQTVEDGESATVSAYEGKVDISENVSVMYILNCGTRTGLSAGGLD
;
A
#
# COMPACT_ATOMS: atom_id res chain seq x y z
N MET A 1 18.83 33.33 15.54
CA MET A 1 17.43 32.84 15.43
C MET A 1 17.23 31.73 14.40
N SER A 2 18.14 31.52 13.42
CA SER A 2 18.03 30.45 12.41
C SER A 2 18.09 29.01 12.97
N SER A 3 18.84 28.77 14.05
CA SER A 3 19.07 27.41 14.58
C SER A 3 17.86 26.76 15.24
N TYR A 4 16.87 27.54 15.68
CA TYR A 4 15.66 27.02 16.30
C TYR A 4 14.70 26.45 15.26
N LEU A 5 14.59 27.10 14.09
CA LEU A 5 13.75 26.65 12.98
C LEU A 5 14.27 25.33 12.39
N THR A 6 15.59 25.19 12.23
CA THR A 6 16.21 23.95 11.76
C THR A 6 16.01 22.79 12.75
N LEU A 7 16.03 23.08 14.05
CA LEU A 7 15.79 22.06 15.07
C LEU A 7 14.32 21.59 15.06
N ALA A 8 13.38 22.53 14.92
CA ALA A 8 11.95 22.23 14.83
C ALA A 8 11.62 21.41 13.58
N ASP A 9 12.24 21.72 12.45
CA ASP A 9 12.08 20.95 11.21
C ASP A 9 12.60 19.51 11.36
N ILE A 10 13.84 19.33 11.84
CA ILE A 10 14.39 17.98 12.11
C ILE A 10 13.50 17.19 13.08
N ALA A 11 13.02 17.83 14.15
CA ALA A 11 12.11 17.19 15.10
C ALA A 11 10.80 16.74 14.43
N SER A 12 10.24 17.56 13.53
CA SER A 12 9.04 17.20 12.77
C SER A 12 9.29 16.01 11.85
N LYS A 13 10.41 15.97 11.13
CA LYS A 13 10.74 14.83 10.24
C LYS A 13 10.94 13.53 11.03
N LEU A 14 11.62 13.60 12.18
CA LEU A 14 11.80 12.44 13.06
C LEU A 14 10.46 11.91 13.57
N HIS A 15 9.54 12.80 13.93
CA HIS A 15 8.20 12.39 14.35
C HIS A 15 7.43 11.70 13.22
N SER A 16 7.47 12.24 11.99
CA SER A 16 6.87 11.58 10.83
C SER A 16 7.46 10.18 10.58
N LEU A 17 8.77 9.99 10.76
CA LEU A 17 9.41 8.68 10.63
C LEU A 17 8.92 7.69 11.69
N GLU A 18 8.76 8.14 12.94
CA GLU A 18 8.22 7.31 14.03
C GLU A 18 6.78 6.87 13.75
N ASP A 19 5.94 7.76 13.20
CA ASP A 19 4.56 7.44 12.83
C ASP A 19 4.48 6.45 11.66
N ILE A 20 5.37 6.60 10.67
CA ILE A 20 5.52 5.63 9.58
C ILE A 20 5.95 4.27 10.14
N GLU A 21 6.93 4.24 11.03
CA GLU A 21 7.41 3.00 11.66
C GLU A 21 6.26 2.27 12.38
N LYS A 22 5.51 2.97 13.23
CA LYS A 22 4.35 2.40 13.94
C LYS A 22 3.30 1.84 12.98
N SER A 23 3.03 2.58 11.89
CA SER A 23 2.07 2.14 10.87
C SER A 23 2.53 0.88 10.15
N LEU A 24 3.82 0.80 9.80
CA LEU A 24 4.40 -0.39 9.17
C LEU A 24 4.43 -1.59 10.12
N GLN A 25 4.75 -1.40 11.40
CA GLN A 25 4.71 -2.46 12.40
C GLN A 25 3.30 -3.06 12.54
N LYS A 26 2.27 -2.20 12.56
CA LYS A 26 0.87 -2.65 12.57
C LYS A 26 0.53 -3.47 11.32
N LEU A 27 0.90 -2.99 10.13
CA LEU A 27 0.74 -3.70 8.86
C LEU A 27 1.40 -5.08 8.88
N ILE A 28 2.62 -5.18 9.39
CA ILE A 28 3.34 -6.46 9.53
C ILE A 28 2.57 -7.43 10.43
N ALA A 29 2.06 -6.96 11.57
CA ALA A 29 1.26 -7.80 12.47
C ALA A 29 -0.03 -8.30 11.80
N GLU A 30 -0.69 -7.47 11.00
CA GLU A 30 -1.89 -7.84 10.26
C GLU A 30 -1.60 -8.90 9.18
N ILE A 31 -0.50 -8.74 8.43
CA ILE A 31 -0.03 -9.75 7.46
C ILE A 31 0.24 -11.09 8.16
N GLN A 32 0.94 -11.05 9.30
CA GLN A 32 1.26 -12.26 10.06
C GLN A 32 -0.01 -12.97 10.56
N ALA A 33 -1.00 -12.22 11.04
CA ALA A 33 -2.27 -12.79 11.48
C ALA A 33 -3.04 -13.47 10.32
N ALA A 34 -3.15 -12.80 9.17
CA ALA A 34 -3.80 -13.35 7.99
C ALA A 34 -3.09 -14.62 7.47
N LYS A 35 -1.76 -14.58 7.42
CA LYS A 35 -0.94 -15.74 7.04
C LYS A 35 -1.18 -16.93 7.98
N LYS A 36 -1.18 -16.69 9.30
CA LYS A 36 -1.42 -17.73 10.30
C LYS A 36 -2.79 -18.40 10.14
N ILE A 37 -3.82 -17.63 9.79
CA ILE A 37 -5.15 -18.18 9.50
C ILE A 37 -5.09 -19.12 8.30
N GLY A 38 -4.47 -18.69 7.19
CA GLY A 38 -4.29 -19.53 6.01
C GLY A 38 -3.47 -20.79 6.29
N GLU A 39 -2.38 -20.68 7.05
CA GLU A 39 -1.57 -21.83 7.47
C GLU A 39 -2.36 -22.80 8.36
N THR A 40 -3.17 -22.28 9.28
CA THR A 40 -4.04 -23.11 10.14
C THR A 40 -5.07 -23.85 9.30
N TRP A 41 -5.69 -23.18 8.33
CA TRP A 41 -6.64 -23.82 7.42
C TRP A 41 -6.00 -24.91 6.56
N LEU A 42 -4.78 -24.69 6.07
CA LEU A 42 -4.02 -25.72 5.32
C LEU A 42 -3.71 -26.97 6.17
N GLN A 43 -3.58 -26.81 7.49
CA GLN A 43 -3.38 -27.92 8.42
C GLN A 43 -4.68 -28.69 8.67
N THR A 44 -5.81 -28.00 8.82
CA THR A 44 -7.11 -28.64 9.07
C THR A 44 -7.70 -29.28 7.82
N ARG A 45 -7.40 -28.73 6.62
CA ARG A 45 -7.89 -29.20 5.31
C ARG A 45 -9.41 -29.33 5.27
N ASP A 46 -10.12 -28.44 5.97
CA ASP A 46 -11.57 -28.41 5.95
C ASP A 46 -12.04 -27.74 4.64
N GLU A 47 -12.32 -28.56 3.64
CA GLU A 47 -12.76 -28.09 2.32
C GLU A 47 -14.10 -27.34 2.37
N SER A 48 -14.91 -27.54 3.42
CA SER A 48 -16.20 -26.84 3.57
C SER A 48 -16.03 -25.33 3.80
N THR A 49 -14.86 -24.90 4.30
CA THR A 49 -14.53 -23.49 4.57
C THR A 49 -13.58 -22.89 3.52
N TYR A 50 -13.30 -23.59 2.41
CA TYR A 50 -12.37 -23.12 1.38
C TYR A 50 -12.75 -21.74 0.82
N THR A 51 -14.01 -21.55 0.43
CA THR A 51 -14.49 -20.30 -0.17
C THR A 51 -14.35 -19.15 0.81
N GLU A 52 -14.71 -19.36 2.08
CA GLU A 52 -14.62 -18.35 3.14
C GLU A 52 -13.17 -17.91 3.37
N ILE A 53 -12.25 -18.87 3.51
CA ILE A 53 -10.83 -18.55 3.70
C ILE A 53 -10.22 -17.87 2.48
N LYS A 54 -10.61 -18.29 1.27
CA LYS A 54 -10.15 -17.65 0.04
C LYS A 54 -10.59 -16.19 -0.02
N GLU A 55 -11.88 -15.91 0.23
CA GLU A 55 -12.43 -14.56 0.24
C GLU A 55 -11.79 -13.70 1.34
N PHE A 56 -11.62 -14.26 2.53
CA PHE A 56 -10.90 -13.61 3.63
C PHE A 56 -9.48 -13.19 3.21
N LEU A 57 -8.68 -14.10 2.65
CA LEU A 57 -7.30 -13.81 2.25
C LEU A 57 -7.22 -12.77 1.14
N VAL A 58 -8.12 -12.83 0.15
CA VAL A 58 -8.22 -11.82 -0.92
C VAL A 58 -8.59 -10.45 -0.34
N GLY A 59 -9.64 -10.38 0.48
CA GLY A 59 -10.09 -9.14 1.10
C GLY A 59 -8.99 -8.52 1.97
N ARG A 60 -8.35 -9.33 2.81
CA ARG A 60 -7.27 -8.86 3.69
C ARG A 60 -6.06 -8.38 2.91
N THR A 61 -5.70 -9.07 1.82
CA THR A 61 -4.62 -8.63 0.93
C THR A 61 -4.93 -7.26 0.32
N SER A 62 -6.16 -7.05 -0.14
CA SER A 62 -6.59 -5.76 -0.70
C SER A 62 -6.51 -4.63 0.32
N GLU A 63 -7.00 -4.85 1.54
CA GLU A 63 -6.96 -3.86 2.63
C GLU A 63 -5.51 -3.49 3.01
N ILE A 64 -4.63 -4.49 3.11
CA ILE A 64 -3.20 -4.30 3.40
C ILE A 64 -2.56 -3.45 2.31
N LEU A 65 -2.78 -3.76 1.04
CA LEU A 65 -2.24 -2.99 -0.08
C LEU A 65 -2.74 -1.54 -0.08
N GLN A 66 -4.04 -1.33 0.13
CA GLN A 66 -4.61 0.02 0.23
C GLN A 66 -3.99 0.82 1.38
N THR A 67 -3.75 0.17 2.51
CA THR A 67 -3.12 0.79 3.67
C THR A 67 -1.66 1.15 3.36
N CYS A 68 -0.91 0.25 2.70
CA CYS A 68 0.45 0.55 2.22
C CYS A 68 0.50 1.78 1.31
N PHE A 69 -0.42 1.88 0.34
CA PHE A 69 -0.52 3.06 -0.52
C PHE A 69 -0.86 4.33 0.26
N SER A 70 -1.72 4.22 1.28
CA SER A 70 -2.09 5.36 2.12
C SER A 70 -0.90 5.87 2.94
N VAL A 71 -0.12 4.97 3.53
CA VAL A 71 1.11 5.33 4.27
C VAL A 71 2.14 5.96 3.34
N GLY A 72 2.34 5.40 2.14
CA GLY A 72 3.27 5.94 1.14
C GLY A 72 2.85 7.31 0.59
N SER A 73 1.56 7.53 0.37
CA SER A 73 1.06 8.82 -0.15
C SER A 73 1.07 9.93 0.91
N GLN A 74 0.81 9.60 2.18
CA GLN A 74 0.92 10.56 3.29
C GLN A 74 2.36 11.04 3.48
N SER A 75 3.35 10.14 3.34
CA SER A 75 4.76 10.53 3.47
C SER A 75 5.26 11.38 2.30
N ILE A 76 4.81 11.11 1.07
CA ILE A 76 5.17 11.90 -0.12
C ILE A 76 4.63 13.33 -0.02
N ASN A 77 3.40 13.51 0.48
CA ASN A 77 2.78 14.84 0.59
C ASN A 77 3.38 15.71 1.72
N GLN A 78 3.98 15.10 2.74
CA GLN A 78 4.70 15.81 3.81
C GLN A 78 6.17 16.10 3.46
N SER A 79 6.71 15.45 2.43
CA SER A 79 8.10 15.58 1.97
C SER A 79 8.26 16.52 0.77
N SER A 80 7.24 17.30 0.39
CA SER A 80 7.35 18.33 -0.66
C SER A 80 8.15 19.55 -0.16
N GLU A 81 9.39 19.33 0.24
CA GLU A 81 10.44 20.33 0.17
C GLU A 81 11.25 20.03 -1.08
N THR A 82 11.10 20.91 -2.06
CA THR A 82 11.82 20.94 -3.32
C THR A 82 13.33 20.88 -3.04
N THR A 83 13.94 19.71 -3.15
CA THR A 83 15.39 19.58 -3.31
C THR A 83 15.74 20.18 -4.67
N THR A 84 15.89 21.51 -4.70
CA THR A 84 16.55 22.20 -5.81
C THR A 84 18.02 21.84 -5.67
N LEU A 85 18.44 20.78 -6.36
CA LEU A 85 19.85 20.53 -6.58
C LEU A 85 20.40 21.73 -7.35
N GLN A 86 21.05 22.65 -6.64
CA GLN A 86 21.89 23.66 -7.26
C GLN A 86 22.97 22.93 -8.04
N THR A 87 22.82 22.93 -9.36
CA THR A 87 23.90 22.69 -10.31
C THR A 87 24.96 23.76 -10.04
N VAL A 88 26.01 23.38 -9.32
CA VAL A 88 27.25 24.16 -9.29
C VAL A 88 27.97 23.81 -10.57
N GLU A 89 27.93 24.74 -11.51
CA GLU A 89 28.82 24.76 -12.67
C GLU A 89 30.27 24.81 -12.16
N ASP A 90 31.01 23.73 -12.30
CA ASP A 90 32.33 23.82 -12.90
C ASP A 90 32.76 22.46 -13.47
N GLY A 91 33.24 22.49 -14.70
CA GLY A 91 33.36 21.32 -15.55
C GLY A 91 34.49 20.37 -15.16
N GLU A 92 34.24 19.07 -15.31
CA GLU A 92 35.06 18.19 -16.16
C GLU A 92 34.26 16.94 -16.49
N SER A 93 34.19 16.62 -17.79
CA SER A 93 33.43 15.52 -18.36
C SER A 93 34.02 14.17 -17.95
N ALA A 94 33.32 13.44 -17.07
CA ALA A 94 33.45 11.99 -16.97
C ALA A 94 32.06 11.36 -17.12
N THR A 95 31.84 10.75 -18.29
CA THR A 95 30.67 9.91 -18.58
C THR A 95 30.68 8.70 -17.63
N VAL A 96 29.79 8.67 -16.65
CA VAL A 96 29.44 7.46 -15.90
C VAL A 96 28.01 7.08 -16.26
N SER A 97 27.90 5.91 -16.86
CA SER A 97 26.72 5.34 -17.49
C SER A 97 25.52 5.27 -16.55
N ALA A 98 24.36 5.70 -17.08
CA ALA A 98 23.04 5.44 -16.54
C ALA A 98 22.87 3.94 -16.21
N TYR A 99 22.66 3.62 -14.94
CA TYR A 99 22.00 2.37 -14.57
C TYR A 99 20.51 2.54 -14.85
N GLU A 100 20.10 2.21 -16.07
CA GLU A 100 18.72 1.81 -16.36
C GLU A 100 18.45 0.52 -15.57
N GLY A 101 17.85 0.67 -14.39
CA GLY A 101 17.21 -0.44 -13.71
C GLY A 101 15.99 -0.86 -14.50
N LYS A 102 16.15 -1.77 -15.46
CA LYS A 102 15.05 -2.52 -16.04
C LYS A 102 14.36 -3.32 -14.94
N VAL A 103 13.25 -2.81 -14.45
CA VAL A 103 12.27 -3.64 -13.74
C VAL A 103 11.45 -4.34 -14.83
N ASP A 104 11.81 -5.58 -15.13
CA ASP A 104 10.92 -6.48 -15.86
C ASP A 104 9.69 -6.74 -14.97
N ILE A 105 8.68 -5.88 -15.10
CA ILE A 105 7.32 -6.19 -14.66
C ILE A 105 6.77 -7.15 -15.71
N SER A 106 7.06 -8.44 -15.50
CA SER A 106 6.40 -9.52 -16.23
C SER A 106 4.89 -9.34 -16.11
N GLU A 107 4.26 -9.12 -17.27
CA GLU A 107 2.83 -8.94 -17.47
C GLU A 107 2.05 -10.11 -16.88
N ASN A 108 1.43 -9.93 -15.71
CA ASN A 108 0.22 -10.69 -15.35
C ASN A 108 -0.55 -10.17 -14.14
N VAL A 109 -0.93 -8.89 -14.13
CA VAL A 109 -2.07 -8.48 -13.30
C VAL A 109 -3.01 -7.61 -14.13
N SER A 110 -3.89 -8.29 -14.87
CA SER A 110 -5.12 -7.70 -15.40
C SER A 110 -6.00 -7.32 -14.22
N VAL A 111 -5.81 -6.11 -13.68
CA VAL A 111 -6.73 -5.51 -12.69
C VAL A 111 -7.95 -5.02 -13.47
N MET A 112 -8.85 -5.95 -13.77
CA MET A 112 -10.17 -5.61 -14.31
C MET A 112 -10.97 -4.99 -13.17
N TYR A 113 -10.99 -3.66 -13.13
CA TYR A 113 -11.99 -2.90 -12.39
C TYR A 113 -13.37 -3.27 -12.91
N ILE A 114 -14.13 -4.09 -12.17
CA ILE A 114 -15.58 -4.14 -12.31
C ILE A 114 -16.18 -3.34 -11.15
N LEU A 115 -16.49 -2.11 -11.50
CA LEU A 115 -17.42 -1.24 -10.82
C LEU A 115 -18.77 -1.94 -10.61
N ASN A 116 -19.32 -1.75 -9.41
CA ASN A 116 -20.71 -1.40 -9.17
C ASN A 116 -21.81 -2.29 -9.77
N CYS A 117 -22.45 -3.09 -8.92
CA CYS A 117 -23.87 -3.41 -9.06
C CYS A 117 -24.53 -3.43 -7.68
N GLY A 118 -24.79 -2.25 -7.13
CA GLY A 118 -25.92 -2.06 -6.25
C GLY A 118 -27.16 -1.75 -7.06
N THR A 119 -28.17 -2.64 -7.06
CA THR A 119 -29.59 -2.26 -6.95
C THR A 119 -30.46 -3.46 -6.55
N ARG A 120 -30.88 -3.41 -5.28
CA ARG A 120 -32.29 -3.42 -4.85
C ARG A 120 -33.10 -4.70 -5.06
N THR A 121 -33.19 -5.45 -3.97
CA THR A 121 -34.32 -6.29 -3.57
C THR A 121 -35.68 -5.59 -3.77
N GLY A 122 -36.63 -6.32 -4.35
CA GLY A 122 -38.03 -5.91 -4.48
C GLY A 122 -38.92 -7.10 -4.86
N LEU A 123 -39.50 -7.73 -3.84
CA LEU A 123 -40.45 -8.83 -3.90
C LEU A 123 -41.70 -8.55 -4.75
N SER A 124 -42.14 -9.58 -5.48
CA SER A 124 -43.50 -10.18 -5.55
C SER A 124 -44.76 -9.30 -5.52
N ALA A 125 -45.62 -9.45 -6.55
CA ALA A 125 -46.96 -10.06 -6.40
C ALA A 125 -47.72 -10.18 -7.74
N GLY A 126 -48.16 -11.40 -8.07
CA GLY A 126 -49.50 -11.77 -8.54
C GLY A 126 -50.14 -11.10 -9.77
N GLY A 127 -50.42 -11.92 -10.79
CA GLY A 127 -51.42 -11.63 -11.82
C GLY A 127 -51.83 -12.91 -12.55
N LEU A 128 -52.84 -13.59 -12.01
CA LEU A 128 -53.61 -14.65 -12.65
C LEU A 128 -54.69 -13.98 -13.50
N ASP A 129 -54.74 -14.30 -14.79
CA ASP A 129 -55.95 -14.37 -15.62
C ASP A 129 -55.74 -15.41 -16.72
#